data_AF-A0A494VMS5-F1
#
_entry.id   AF-A0A494VMS5-F1
#
_cell.length_a   1.000
_cell.length_b   1.000
_cell.length_c   1.000
_cell.angle_alpha   90.00
_cell.angle_beta   90.00
_cell.angle_gamma   90.00
#
_symmetry.space_group_name_H-M   'P 1'
#
loop_
_entity.id
_entity.type
_entity.pdbx_description
1 polymer ?
#
loop_
_entity_poly.entity_id
_entity_poly.type
_entity_poly.pdbx_seq_one_letter_code
_entity_poly.pdbx_strand_id
1 'polypeptide(L)'
;MKRILTHSISDFSRELDATIAIVSAKSVPAELGLFQSWLSLYYTEIRAELQRLAFLTDLEEESIYVDIFNEFSSLQQTFRVLDSRYLPGLYRTHRNDALTLKLLHWLHSAHAQTAQKPFFVLDGDFAIFPTVDFPVSYYLPVAAQQSLLYLPLFFHELGHYLYQHHRAEMDDLVREFQKKLNGYLMPVVRKNDDDYEADAKQARQMVETWYDWLQELFCDAVGIEIGGATYARAFSFYLRMQGRSAFYRPEKDLFNSSHPVTRLRILFIVRRCRELGLNQEADELEKEWKTIAAVLDAPEDYYGFYENKWENDVANALDDMMTEADPIKFTDYKADPSSWIGLIHQAWQQFELDPVNYKDWESQAVSNIINATT
;
A
#
# COMPACT_ATOMS: atom_id res chain seq x y z
N MET A 1 -20.72 -35.42 23.91
CA MET A 1 -20.12 -34.54 22.89
C MET A 1 -21.13 -34.10 21.83
N LYS A 2 -21.88 -35.01 21.19
CA LYS A 2 -22.95 -34.71 20.20
C LYS A 2 -23.78 -33.46 20.52
N ARG A 3 -24.45 -33.42 21.67
CA ARG A 3 -25.30 -32.28 22.07
C ARG A 3 -24.56 -30.92 22.05
N ILE A 4 -23.29 -30.91 22.45
CA ILE A 4 -22.47 -29.68 22.45
C ILE A 4 -22.23 -29.26 20.99
N LEU A 5 -21.76 -30.19 20.14
CA LEU A 5 -21.53 -29.92 18.72
C LEU A 5 -22.80 -29.46 18.00
N THR A 6 -23.93 -30.14 18.19
CA THR A 6 -25.22 -29.74 17.60
C THR A 6 -25.63 -28.33 18.00
N HIS A 7 -25.51 -27.97 19.29
CA HIS A 7 -25.84 -26.62 19.74
C HIS A 7 -24.87 -25.57 19.16
N SER A 8 -23.57 -25.84 19.17
CA SER A 8 -22.56 -24.93 18.64
C SER A 8 -22.70 -24.70 17.14
N ILE A 9 -22.95 -25.76 16.37
CA ILE A 9 -23.20 -25.70 14.93
C ILE A 9 -24.49 -24.92 14.64
N SER A 10 -25.56 -25.18 15.39
CA SER A 10 -26.83 -24.46 15.21
C SER A 10 -26.71 -22.96 15.52
N ASP A 11 -26.00 -22.58 16.58
CA ASP A 11 -25.80 -21.18 16.93
C ASP A 11 -24.93 -20.47 15.89
N PHE A 12 -23.85 -21.11 15.44
CA PHE A 12 -22.99 -20.57 14.39
C PHE A 12 -23.72 -20.46 13.04
N SER A 13 -24.56 -21.42 12.69
CA SER A 13 -25.38 -21.34 11.46
C SER A 13 -26.29 -20.11 11.48
N ARG A 14 -26.90 -19.80 12.63
CA ARG A 14 -27.75 -18.62 12.80
C ARG A 14 -26.97 -17.32 12.60
N GLU A 15 -25.77 -17.23 13.17
CA GLU A 15 -24.88 -16.07 13.00
C GLU A 15 -24.45 -15.92 11.53
N LEU A 16 -23.99 -16.99 10.90
CA LEU A 16 -23.58 -17.02 9.50
C LEU A 16 -24.72 -16.62 8.56
N ASP A 17 -25.94 -17.13 8.79
CA ASP A 17 -27.10 -16.80 7.98
C ASP A 17 -27.48 -15.31 8.09
N ALA A 18 -27.34 -14.73 9.29
CA ALA A 18 -27.53 -13.30 9.48
C ALA A 18 -26.48 -12.48 8.70
N THR A 19 -25.20 -12.88 8.75
CA THR A 19 -24.12 -12.20 8.01
C THR A 19 -24.31 -12.32 6.49
N ILE A 20 -24.70 -13.50 5.98
CA ILE A 20 -25.01 -13.68 4.55
C ILE A 20 -26.16 -12.79 4.11
N ALA A 21 -27.21 -12.65 4.93
CA ALA A 21 -28.32 -11.75 4.64
C ALA A 21 -27.88 -10.28 4.59
N ILE A 22 -26.98 -9.85 5.49
CA ILE A 22 -26.40 -8.50 5.48
C ILE A 22 -25.64 -8.24 4.18
N VAL A 23 -24.73 -9.14 3.81
CA VAL A 23 -23.90 -9.02 2.60
C VAL A 23 -24.76 -8.98 1.35
N SER A 24 -25.77 -9.84 1.26
CA SER A 24 -26.65 -9.94 0.10
C SER A 24 -27.60 -8.75 -0.05
N ALA A 25 -28.06 -8.16 1.06
CA ALA A 25 -28.99 -7.04 1.04
C ALA A 25 -28.30 -5.68 0.85
N LYS A 26 -26.97 -5.60 1.10
CA LYS A 26 -26.22 -4.35 0.98
C LYS A 26 -26.08 -3.95 -0.50
N SER A 27 -26.61 -2.79 -0.84
CA SER A 27 -26.26 -2.11 -2.09
C SER A 27 -24.89 -1.44 -1.93
N VAL A 28 -23.97 -1.72 -2.85
CA VAL A 28 -22.63 -1.15 -2.87
C VAL A 28 -22.34 -0.49 -4.22
N PRO A 29 -21.40 0.47 -4.27
CA PRO A 29 -20.88 0.99 -5.54
C PRO A 29 -20.36 -0.14 -6.43
N ALA A 30 -20.46 0.04 -7.76
CA ALA A 30 -20.03 -0.96 -8.74
C ALA A 30 -18.56 -1.36 -8.57
N GLU A 31 -17.74 -0.41 -8.13
CA GLU A 31 -16.31 -0.55 -7.85
C GLU A 31 -16.03 -1.61 -6.76
N LEU A 32 -16.99 -1.87 -5.85
CA LEU A 32 -16.89 -2.90 -4.81
C LEU A 32 -17.57 -4.22 -5.19
N GLY A 33 -18.08 -4.36 -6.41
CA GLY A 33 -18.84 -5.55 -6.84
C GLY A 33 -18.02 -6.84 -6.75
N LEU A 34 -16.74 -6.81 -7.14
CA LEU A 34 -15.85 -7.98 -7.00
C LEU A 34 -15.63 -8.34 -5.52
N PHE A 35 -15.50 -7.35 -4.65
CA PHE A 35 -15.32 -7.57 -3.22
C PHE A 35 -16.57 -8.14 -2.54
N GLN A 36 -17.75 -7.63 -2.88
CA GLN A 36 -19.02 -8.19 -2.39
C GLN A 36 -19.22 -9.63 -2.86
N SER A 37 -18.89 -9.91 -4.12
CA SER A 37 -18.98 -11.26 -4.70
C SER A 37 -18.03 -12.23 -3.99
N TRP A 38 -16.79 -11.78 -3.73
CA TRP A 38 -15.81 -12.54 -2.97
C TRP A 38 -16.29 -12.87 -1.55
N LEU A 39 -16.81 -11.89 -0.80
CA LEU A 39 -17.38 -12.14 0.53
C LEU A 39 -18.54 -13.13 0.48
N SER A 40 -19.44 -12.97 -0.50
CA SER A 40 -20.60 -13.85 -0.67
C SER A 40 -20.20 -15.30 -0.94
N LEU A 41 -19.17 -15.50 -1.77
CA LEU A 41 -18.61 -16.82 -2.07
C LEU A 41 -18.05 -17.47 -0.80
N TYR A 42 -17.17 -16.79 -0.06
CA TYR A 42 -16.55 -17.35 1.15
C TYR A 42 -17.58 -17.68 2.23
N TYR A 43 -18.59 -16.84 2.47
CA TYR A 43 -19.64 -17.18 3.42
C TYR A 43 -20.50 -18.37 2.96
N THR A 44 -20.71 -18.53 1.65
CA THR A 44 -21.41 -19.69 1.09
C THR A 44 -20.60 -20.98 1.26
N GLU A 45 -19.29 -20.92 1.06
CA GLU A 45 -18.38 -22.05 1.31
C GLU A 45 -18.38 -22.44 2.79
N ILE A 46 -18.32 -21.45 3.70
CA ILE A 46 -18.43 -21.70 5.14
C ILE A 46 -19.76 -22.37 5.49
N ARG A 47 -20.87 -21.94 4.86
CA ARG A 47 -22.19 -22.55 5.08
C ARG A 47 -22.21 -24.00 4.62
N ALA A 48 -21.62 -24.30 3.46
CA ALA A 48 -21.54 -25.66 2.93
C ALA A 48 -20.73 -26.59 3.87
N GLU A 49 -19.57 -26.12 4.35
CA GLU A 49 -18.77 -26.88 5.31
C GLU A 49 -19.49 -27.07 6.65
N LEU A 50 -20.19 -26.05 7.15
CA LEU A 50 -20.97 -26.16 8.38
C LEU A 50 -22.10 -27.19 8.25
N GLN A 51 -22.75 -27.26 7.09
CA GLN A 51 -23.77 -28.28 6.78
C GLN A 51 -23.16 -29.69 6.73
N ARG A 52 -21.95 -29.85 6.18
CA ARG A 52 -21.21 -31.12 6.22
C ARG A 52 -20.93 -31.55 7.65
N LEU A 53 -20.45 -30.64 8.51
CA LEU A 53 -20.19 -30.93 9.92
C LEU A 53 -21.46 -31.29 10.70
N ALA A 54 -22.59 -30.64 10.38
CA ALA A 54 -23.89 -30.99 10.93
C ALA A 54 -24.28 -32.43 10.57
N PHE A 55 -24.17 -32.78 9.28
CA PHE A 55 -24.43 -34.14 8.79
C PHE A 55 -23.55 -35.18 9.49
N LEU A 56 -22.24 -34.93 9.62
CA LEU A 56 -21.33 -35.85 10.32
C LEU A 56 -21.67 -36.00 11.81
N THR A 57 -22.13 -34.94 12.45
CA THR A 57 -22.59 -34.98 13.86
C THR A 57 -23.83 -35.88 14.01
N ASP A 58 -24.69 -35.92 12.99
CA ASP A 58 -25.92 -36.73 12.96
C ASP A 58 -25.68 -38.21 12.71
N LEU A 59 -24.49 -38.62 12.22
CA LEU A 59 -24.11 -40.03 12.06
C LEU A 59 -23.90 -40.77 13.40
N GLU A 60 -23.84 -40.04 14.51
CA GLU A 60 -23.67 -40.59 15.87
C GLU A 60 -22.36 -41.38 16.09
N GLU A 61 -21.35 -41.18 15.23
CA GLU A 61 -20.05 -41.83 15.36
C GLU A 61 -19.15 -41.08 16.37
N GLU A 62 -19.04 -41.60 17.59
CA GLU A 62 -18.29 -40.91 18.66
C GLU A 62 -16.79 -40.73 18.37
N SER A 63 -16.21 -41.63 17.56
CA SER A 63 -14.78 -41.62 17.22
C SER A 63 -14.35 -40.39 16.43
N ILE A 64 -15.25 -39.74 15.71
CA ILE A 64 -14.95 -38.58 14.85
C ILE A 64 -15.30 -37.23 15.48
N TYR A 65 -15.86 -37.20 16.69
CA TYR A 65 -16.32 -35.95 17.30
C TYR A 65 -15.19 -34.96 17.62
N VAL A 66 -13.99 -35.45 17.90
CA VAL A 66 -12.82 -34.59 18.12
C VAL A 66 -12.43 -33.90 16.81
N ASP A 67 -12.46 -34.63 15.70
CA ASP A 67 -12.14 -34.09 14.37
C ASP A 67 -13.18 -33.05 13.95
N ILE A 68 -14.47 -33.35 14.11
CA ILE A 68 -15.56 -32.39 13.88
C ILE A 68 -15.38 -31.12 14.71
N PHE A 69 -14.99 -31.24 15.98
CA PHE A 69 -14.77 -30.09 16.85
C PHE A 69 -13.60 -29.22 16.36
N ASN A 70 -12.49 -29.83 15.94
CA ASN A 70 -11.32 -29.12 15.42
C ASN A 70 -11.62 -28.41 14.08
N GLU A 71 -12.33 -29.08 13.18
CA GLU A 71 -12.79 -28.51 11.91
C GLU A 71 -13.77 -27.36 12.16
N PHE A 72 -14.74 -27.53 13.05
CA PHE A 72 -15.67 -26.47 13.47
C PHE A 72 -14.94 -25.25 14.03
N SER A 73 -13.96 -25.46 14.92
CA SER A 73 -13.17 -24.36 15.50
C SER A 73 -12.37 -23.61 14.44
N SER A 74 -11.82 -24.32 13.46
CA SER A 74 -11.09 -23.71 12.34
C SER A 74 -12.03 -22.88 11.47
N LEU A 75 -13.23 -23.39 11.21
CA LEU A 75 -14.27 -22.71 10.44
C LEU A 75 -14.75 -21.42 11.14
N GLN A 76 -14.97 -21.46 12.45
CA GLN A 76 -15.31 -20.28 13.25
C GLN A 76 -14.20 -19.23 13.22
N GLN A 77 -12.93 -19.65 13.27
CA GLN A 77 -11.82 -18.71 13.20
C GLN A 77 -11.75 -18.00 11.84
N THR A 78 -11.95 -18.74 10.75
CA THR A 78 -12.05 -18.14 9.40
C THR A 78 -13.21 -17.15 9.33
N PHE A 79 -14.40 -17.54 9.80
CA PHE A 79 -15.56 -16.63 9.82
C PHE A 79 -15.26 -15.35 10.61
N ARG A 80 -14.66 -15.45 11.80
CA ARG A 80 -14.31 -14.27 12.62
C ARG A 80 -13.34 -13.33 11.91
N VAL A 81 -12.38 -13.85 11.15
CA VAL A 81 -11.48 -13.02 10.35
C VAL A 81 -12.26 -12.29 9.26
N LEU A 82 -13.14 -12.98 8.54
CA LEU A 82 -13.98 -12.35 7.51
C LEU A 82 -14.90 -11.26 8.10
N ASP A 83 -15.57 -11.59 9.20
CA ASP A 83 -16.54 -10.72 9.87
C ASP A 83 -15.88 -9.50 10.52
N SER A 84 -14.74 -9.67 11.20
CA SER A 84 -14.09 -8.54 11.89
C SER A 84 -13.21 -7.69 10.99
N ARG A 85 -12.64 -8.24 9.91
CA ARG A 85 -11.65 -7.54 9.08
C ARG A 85 -12.17 -7.09 7.72
N TYR A 86 -13.01 -7.89 7.06
CA TYR A 86 -13.42 -7.63 5.69
C TYR A 86 -14.86 -7.09 5.62
N LEU A 87 -15.80 -7.64 6.39
CA LEU A 87 -17.17 -7.13 6.42
C LEU A 87 -17.27 -5.62 6.71
N PRO A 88 -16.44 -5.00 7.58
CA PRO A 88 -16.46 -3.55 7.77
C PRO A 88 -16.20 -2.77 6.49
N GLY A 89 -15.34 -3.28 5.60
CA GLY A 89 -15.06 -2.65 4.31
C GLY A 89 -16.29 -2.56 3.40
N LEU A 90 -17.20 -3.55 3.49
CA LEU A 90 -18.45 -3.56 2.75
C LEU A 90 -19.53 -2.72 3.46
N TYR A 91 -19.55 -2.74 4.79
CA TYR A 91 -20.60 -2.08 5.55
C TYR A 91 -20.39 -0.56 5.69
N ARG A 92 -19.14 -0.12 5.86
CA ARG A 92 -18.75 1.29 6.08
C ARG A 92 -19.07 2.20 4.89
N THR A 93 -19.11 1.66 3.67
CA THR A 93 -19.23 2.39 2.40
C THR A 93 -20.05 3.69 2.51
N HIS A 94 -19.35 4.82 2.43
CA HIS A 94 -19.91 6.17 2.55
C HIS A 94 -19.85 6.89 1.19
N ARG A 95 -20.73 7.87 0.99
CA ARG A 95 -20.72 8.69 -0.24
C ARG A 95 -19.38 9.40 -0.51
N ASN A 96 -18.60 9.62 0.54
CA ASN A 96 -17.30 10.30 0.46
C ASN A 96 -16.23 9.39 -0.16
N ASP A 97 -16.46 8.08 -0.20
CA ASP A 97 -15.52 7.12 -0.78
C ASP A 97 -15.59 7.12 -2.31
N ALA A 98 -16.65 7.68 -2.91
CA ALA A 98 -16.97 7.51 -4.32
C ALA A 98 -15.82 7.92 -5.26
N LEU A 99 -15.16 9.05 -4.99
CA LEU A 99 -14.02 9.51 -5.79
C LEU A 99 -12.86 8.51 -5.73
N THR A 100 -12.49 8.11 -4.52
CA THR A 100 -11.39 7.16 -4.27
C THR A 100 -11.70 5.78 -4.83
N LEU A 101 -12.91 5.26 -4.65
CA LEU A 101 -13.32 3.97 -5.19
C LEU A 101 -13.23 3.95 -6.72
N LYS A 102 -13.63 5.04 -7.39
CA LYS A 102 -13.50 5.17 -8.85
C LYS A 102 -12.04 5.21 -9.31
N LEU A 103 -11.18 5.92 -8.58
CA LEU A 103 -9.74 5.92 -8.86
C LEU A 103 -9.14 4.52 -8.67
N LEU A 104 -9.38 3.87 -7.52
CA LEU A 104 -8.86 2.53 -7.24
C LEU A 104 -9.38 1.51 -8.26
N HIS A 105 -10.65 1.61 -8.65
CA HIS A 105 -11.21 0.77 -9.69
C HIS A 105 -10.47 0.94 -11.02
N TRP A 106 -10.23 2.18 -11.45
CA TRP A 106 -9.42 2.45 -12.64
C TRP A 106 -7.99 1.90 -12.48
N LEU A 107 -7.35 2.18 -11.35
CA LEU A 107 -5.97 1.80 -11.07
C LEU A 107 -5.78 0.27 -11.14
N HIS A 108 -6.70 -0.48 -10.51
CA HIS A 108 -6.72 -1.94 -10.58
C HIS A 108 -7.00 -2.43 -12.00
N SER A 109 -8.01 -1.86 -12.67
CA SER A 109 -8.46 -2.30 -14.00
C SER A 109 -7.45 -2.02 -15.12
N ALA A 110 -6.64 -0.99 -14.96
CA ALA A 110 -5.61 -0.60 -15.92
C ALA A 110 -4.37 -1.49 -15.89
N HIS A 111 -4.18 -2.29 -14.82
CA HIS A 111 -3.02 -3.15 -14.66
C HIS A 111 -3.40 -4.63 -14.65
N ALA A 112 -2.74 -5.43 -15.49
CA ALA A 112 -3.15 -6.80 -15.82
C ALA A 112 -3.22 -7.72 -14.59
N GLN A 113 -2.29 -7.58 -13.65
CA GLN A 113 -2.22 -8.43 -12.45
C GLN A 113 -3.28 -8.08 -11.40
N THR A 114 -3.81 -6.87 -11.44
CA THR A 114 -4.73 -6.33 -10.42
C THR A 114 -6.16 -6.19 -10.91
N ALA A 115 -6.41 -6.36 -12.22
CA ALA A 115 -7.70 -6.09 -12.85
C ALA A 115 -8.87 -6.91 -12.27
N GLN A 116 -8.60 -8.12 -11.78
CA GLN A 116 -9.60 -8.99 -11.14
C GLN A 116 -9.43 -9.06 -9.62
N LYS A 117 -8.56 -8.22 -9.06
CA LYS A 117 -8.27 -8.25 -7.64
C LYS A 117 -9.33 -7.45 -6.88
N PRO A 118 -10.13 -8.08 -6.00
CA PRO A 118 -11.06 -7.34 -5.15
C PRO A 118 -10.29 -6.42 -4.21
N PHE A 119 -10.84 -5.24 -3.97
CA PHE A 119 -10.30 -4.27 -3.01
C PHE A 119 -11.43 -3.61 -2.21
N PHE A 120 -11.06 -2.96 -1.12
CA PHE A 120 -11.97 -2.13 -0.32
C PHE A 120 -11.20 -1.04 0.42
N VAL A 121 -11.94 -0.09 1.00
CA VAL A 121 -11.40 1.08 1.70
C VAL A 121 -11.84 1.11 3.16
N LEU A 122 -10.88 1.33 4.04
CA LEU A 122 -11.06 1.61 5.46
C LEU A 122 -10.48 2.99 5.81
N ASP A 123 -10.93 3.52 6.95
CA ASP A 123 -10.39 4.78 7.49
C ASP A 123 -9.05 4.51 8.19
N GLY A 124 -8.06 5.37 7.96
CA GLY A 124 -6.72 5.24 8.54
C GLY A 124 -5.77 6.33 8.07
N ASP A 125 -4.47 6.10 8.21
CA ASP A 125 -3.46 6.84 7.45
C ASP A 125 -3.25 6.17 6.09
N PHE A 126 -2.57 6.85 5.16
CA PHE A 126 -2.17 6.25 3.88
C PHE A 126 -1.36 4.98 4.14
N ALA A 127 -1.99 3.84 3.88
CA ALA A 127 -1.40 2.53 4.01
C ALA A 127 -2.23 1.51 3.24
N ILE A 128 -1.64 0.33 3.06
CA ILE A 128 -2.28 -0.82 2.42
C ILE A 128 -2.00 -2.08 3.21
N PHE A 129 -2.94 -3.02 3.17
CA PHE A 129 -2.68 -4.42 3.52
C PHE A 129 -2.59 -5.23 2.21
N PRO A 130 -1.37 -5.38 1.65
CA PRO A 130 -1.18 -5.98 0.35
C PRO A 130 -1.25 -7.50 0.47
N THR A 131 -2.41 -8.10 0.19
CA THR A 131 -2.54 -9.58 0.25
C THR A 131 -2.76 -10.17 -1.13
N VAL A 132 -2.01 -11.21 -1.47
CA VAL A 132 -2.09 -11.86 -2.80
C VAL A 132 -3.31 -12.76 -2.91
N ASP A 133 -3.73 -13.42 -1.83
CA ASP A 133 -4.87 -14.36 -1.84
C ASP A 133 -6.18 -13.72 -1.37
N PHE A 134 -6.11 -12.59 -0.67
CA PHE A 134 -7.26 -11.90 -0.09
C PHE A 134 -7.49 -10.52 -0.73
N PRO A 135 -8.68 -9.92 -0.59
CA PRO A 135 -8.92 -8.58 -1.09
C PRO A 135 -7.93 -7.56 -0.52
N VAL A 136 -7.53 -6.62 -1.35
CA VAL A 136 -6.60 -5.55 -0.99
C VAL A 136 -7.33 -4.51 -0.12
N SER A 137 -6.78 -4.23 1.06
CA SER A 137 -7.34 -3.22 1.97
C SER A 137 -6.53 -1.94 1.85
N TYR A 138 -7.18 -0.85 1.42
CA TYR A 138 -6.61 0.49 1.44
C TYR A 138 -7.07 1.23 2.69
N TYR A 139 -6.15 1.88 3.39
CA TYR A 139 -6.40 2.72 4.56
C TYR A 139 -6.15 4.18 4.20
N LEU A 140 -7.06 5.06 4.59
CA LEU A 140 -7.03 6.43 4.10
C LEU A 140 -7.61 7.47 5.05
N PRO A 141 -7.00 8.67 5.09
CA PRO A 141 -7.61 9.79 5.77
C PRO A 141 -8.89 10.22 5.05
N VAL A 142 -10.02 10.26 5.76
CA VAL A 142 -11.33 10.65 5.20
C VAL A 142 -11.28 11.99 4.46
N ALA A 143 -10.48 12.94 4.96
CA ALA A 143 -10.31 14.25 4.31
C ALA A 143 -9.57 14.16 2.97
N ALA A 144 -8.59 13.27 2.86
CA ALA A 144 -7.80 13.11 1.65
C ALA A 144 -8.56 12.34 0.55
N GLN A 145 -9.50 11.48 0.93
CA GLN A 145 -10.36 10.73 -0.01
C GLN A 145 -11.20 11.62 -0.94
N GLN A 146 -11.35 12.90 -0.58
CA GLN A 146 -12.16 13.89 -1.31
C GLN A 146 -11.33 14.84 -2.17
N SER A 147 -10.00 14.78 -2.10
CA SER A 147 -9.14 15.73 -2.80
C SER A 147 -8.37 15.06 -3.93
N LEU A 148 -8.42 15.67 -5.12
CA LEU A 148 -7.67 15.24 -6.31
C LEU A 148 -6.16 15.37 -6.10
N LEU A 149 -5.70 16.30 -5.25
CA LEU A 149 -4.28 16.59 -5.05
C LEU A 149 -3.51 15.43 -4.40
N TYR A 150 -4.15 14.69 -3.50
CA TYR A 150 -3.50 13.60 -2.75
C TYR A 150 -3.80 12.21 -3.30
N LEU A 151 -4.64 12.10 -4.34
CA LEU A 151 -4.88 10.83 -5.03
C LEU A 151 -3.60 10.17 -5.58
N PRO A 152 -2.56 10.89 -6.04
CA PRO A 152 -1.34 10.22 -6.47
C PRO A 152 -0.67 9.35 -5.40
N LEU A 153 -0.91 9.59 -4.11
CA LEU A 153 -0.34 8.76 -3.05
C LEU A 153 -0.84 7.31 -3.12
N PHE A 154 -1.99 7.03 -3.75
CA PHE A 154 -2.45 5.66 -4.01
C PHE A 154 -1.54 4.87 -4.93
N PHE A 155 -0.78 5.55 -5.80
CA PHE A 155 0.12 4.88 -6.72
C PHE A 155 1.30 4.25 -5.97
N HIS A 156 1.75 4.90 -4.88
CA HIS A 156 2.72 4.31 -3.95
C HIS A 156 2.14 3.07 -3.26
N GLU A 157 0.92 3.16 -2.76
CA GLU A 157 0.27 2.03 -2.09
C GLU A 157 0.10 0.82 -3.02
N LEU A 158 -0.20 1.04 -4.30
CA LEU A 158 -0.20 -0.05 -5.28
C LEU A 158 1.18 -0.72 -5.41
N GLY A 159 2.27 0.04 -5.27
CA GLY A 159 3.63 -0.49 -5.23
C GLY A 159 3.80 -1.60 -4.20
N HIS A 160 3.26 -1.45 -2.98
CA HIS A 160 3.34 -2.51 -1.97
C HIS A 160 2.59 -3.78 -2.39
N TYR A 161 1.47 -3.63 -3.10
CA TYR A 161 0.78 -4.80 -3.67
C TYR A 161 1.63 -5.49 -4.74
N LEU A 162 2.21 -4.72 -5.67
CA LEU A 162 3.07 -5.28 -6.72
C LEU A 162 4.31 -5.97 -6.15
N TYR A 163 4.93 -5.38 -5.12
CA TYR A 163 6.04 -6.01 -4.41
C TYR A 163 5.61 -7.37 -3.85
N GLN A 164 4.47 -7.42 -3.16
CA GLN A 164 4.00 -8.63 -2.51
C GLN A 164 3.48 -9.69 -3.51
N HIS A 165 3.02 -9.27 -4.69
CA HIS A 165 2.67 -10.17 -5.79
C HIS A 165 3.91 -10.89 -6.34
N HIS A 166 5.02 -10.16 -6.49
CA HIS A 166 6.31 -10.63 -7.00
C HIS A 166 7.33 -10.90 -5.89
N ARG A 167 6.85 -11.29 -4.71
CA ARG A 167 7.68 -11.28 -3.50
C ARG A 167 8.95 -12.10 -3.63
N ALA A 168 8.91 -13.23 -4.33
CA ALA A 168 10.08 -14.09 -4.45
C ALA A 168 11.21 -13.38 -5.19
N GLU A 169 10.89 -12.81 -6.35
CA GLU A 169 11.77 -12.06 -7.23
C GLU A 169 12.27 -10.77 -6.56
N MET A 170 11.36 -10.02 -5.95
CA MET A 170 11.69 -8.78 -5.25
C MET A 170 12.61 -9.03 -4.06
N ASP A 171 12.34 -10.04 -3.24
CA ASP A 171 13.18 -10.39 -2.10
C ASP A 171 14.57 -10.87 -2.56
N ASP A 172 14.69 -11.51 -3.73
CA ASP A 172 15.99 -11.86 -4.33
C ASP A 172 16.78 -10.61 -4.73
N LEU A 173 16.15 -9.63 -5.39
CA LEU A 173 16.79 -8.35 -5.74
C LEU A 173 17.25 -7.59 -4.48
N VAL A 174 16.44 -7.57 -3.42
CA VAL A 174 16.84 -6.98 -2.13
C VAL A 174 18.05 -7.72 -1.54
N ARG A 175 18.04 -9.05 -1.54
CA ARG A 175 19.17 -9.87 -1.05
C ARG A 175 20.46 -9.58 -1.81
N GLU A 176 20.38 -9.43 -3.13
CA GLU A 176 21.53 -9.08 -3.96
C GLU A 176 22.11 -7.71 -3.60
N PHE A 177 21.25 -6.71 -3.44
CA PHE A 177 21.67 -5.39 -2.98
C PHE A 177 22.30 -5.44 -1.57
N GLN A 178 21.64 -6.11 -0.62
CA GLN A 178 22.13 -6.26 0.76
C GLN A 178 23.51 -6.93 0.82
N LYS A 179 23.77 -7.90 -0.05
CA LYS A 179 25.09 -8.53 -0.17
C LYS A 179 26.17 -7.53 -0.61
N LYS A 180 25.87 -6.66 -1.57
CA LYS A 180 26.78 -5.58 -1.99
C LYS A 180 26.99 -4.56 -0.86
N LEU A 181 25.90 -4.15 -0.21
CA LEU A 181 25.94 -3.21 0.91
C LEU A 181 26.79 -3.72 2.07
N ASN A 182 26.65 -5.00 2.43
CA ASN A 182 27.50 -5.65 3.41
C ASN A 182 28.99 -5.57 3.04
N GLY A 183 29.32 -5.70 1.75
CA GLY A 183 30.69 -5.49 1.25
C GLY A 183 31.23 -4.07 1.43
N TYR A 184 30.35 -3.06 1.37
CA TYR A 184 30.74 -1.66 1.60
C TYR A 184 30.90 -1.31 3.09
N LEU A 185 30.08 -1.90 3.97
CA LEU A 185 30.01 -1.55 5.38
C LEU A 185 30.94 -2.39 6.27
N MET A 186 31.24 -3.64 5.89
CA MET A 186 32.04 -4.51 6.74
C MET A 186 33.50 -4.01 6.87
N PRO A 187 34.02 -3.88 8.11
CA PRO A 187 35.38 -3.40 8.32
C PRO A 187 36.43 -4.35 7.73
N VAL A 188 37.31 -3.82 6.90
CA VAL A 188 38.36 -4.57 6.18
C VAL A 188 39.50 -5.04 7.12
N VAL A 189 39.67 -4.40 8.27
CA VAL A 189 40.79 -4.63 9.19
C VAL A 189 40.29 -4.85 10.61
N ARG A 190 40.69 -5.96 11.24
CA ARG A 190 40.50 -6.19 12.69
C ARG A 190 41.43 -5.28 13.47
N LYS A 191 40.93 -4.14 13.96
CA LYS A 191 41.71 -3.20 14.79
C LYS A 191 41.73 -3.57 16.28
N ASN A 192 40.73 -4.33 16.75
CA ASN A 192 40.62 -5.10 18.00
C ASN A 192 39.33 -5.95 17.92
N ASP A 193 39.23 -7.07 18.64
CA ASP A 193 38.07 -7.98 18.52
C ASP A 193 36.75 -7.34 19.01
N ASP A 194 36.77 -6.54 20.08
CA ASP A 194 35.57 -5.90 20.64
C ASP A 194 35.01 -4.77 19.74
N ASP A 195 35.89 -3.89 19.25
CA ASP A 195 35.50 -2.79 18.34
C ASP A 195 35.00 -3.36 16.99
N TYR A 196 35.64 -4.42 16.49
CA TYR A 196 35.23 -5.10 15.28
C TYR A 196 33.81 -5.70 15.40
N GLU A 197 33.49 -6.32 16.53
CA GLU A 197 32.16 -6.91 16.74
C GLU A 197 31.07 -5.84 16.86
N ALA A 198 31.37 -4.70 17.50
CA ALA A 198 30.46 -3.57 17.57
C ALA A 198 30.17 -2.98 16.18
N ASP A 199 31.22 -2.70 15.39
CA ASP A 199 31.11 -2.19 14.03
C ASP A 199 30.37 -3.18 13.11
N ALA A 200 30.70 -4.48 13.21
CA ALA A 200 30.04 -5.52 12.43
C ALA A 200 28.55 -5.66 12.81
N LYS A 201 28.19 -5.49 14.08
CA LYS A 201 26.80 -5.48 14.51
C LYS A 201 26.04 -4.28 13.92
N GLN A 202 26.62 -3.09 13.96
CA GLN A 202 26.00 -1.90 13.38
C GLN A 202 25.80 -2.06 11.86
N ALA A 203 26.83 -2.55 11.16
CA ALA A 203 26.74 -2.84 9.72
C ALA A 203 25.62 -3.84 9.39
N ARG A 204 25.48 -4.93 10.17
CA ARG A 204 24.39 -5.90 9.98
C ARG A 204 23.01 -5.25 10.13
N GLN A 205 22.81 -4.42 11.17
CA GLN A 205 21.53 -3.75 11.39
C GLN A 205 21.21 -2.73 10.29
N MET A 206 22.21 -2.03 9.76
CA MET A 206 22.03 -1.15 8.60
C MET A 206 21.61 -1.95 7.37
N VAL A 207 22.30 -3.06 7.07
CA VAL A 207 21.95 -3.96 5.95
C VAL A 207 20.52 -4.49 6.10
N GLU A 208 20.12 -4.93 7.29
CA GLU A 208 18.76 -5.40 7.57
C GLU A 208 17.72 -4.29 7.37
N THR A 209 18.00 -3.06 7.83
CA THR A 209 17.12 -1.89 7.66
C THR A 209 16.84 -1.59 6.19
N TRP A 210 17.83 -1.83 5.32
CA TRP A 210 17.67 -1.62 3.88
C TRP A 210 16.64 -2.55 3.21
N TYR A 211 16.20 -3.63 3.88
CA TYR A 211 15.10 -4.46 3.37
C TYR A 211 13.80 -3.67 3.22
N ASP A 212 13.40 -2.95 4.27
CA ASP A 212 12.19 -2.13 4.24
C ASP A 212 12.42 -0.83 3.44
N TRP A 213 13.61 -0.26 3.52
CA TRP A 213 13.90 0.98 2.78
C TRP A 213 13.85 0.78 1.27
N LEU A 214 14.38 -0.33 0.75
CA LEU A 214 14.36 -0.58 -0.68
C LEU A 214 12.92 -0.83 -1.19
N GLN A 215 12.07 -1.48 -0.38
CA GLN A 215 10.63 -1.59 -0.65
C GLN A 215 9.95 -0.22 -0.76
N GLU A 216 10.19 0.68 0.19
CA GLU A 216 9.59 2.02 0.17
C GLU A 216 10.07 2.86 -1.03
N LEU A 217 11.35 2.77 -1.38
CA LEU A 217 11.92 3.43 -2.54
C LEU A 217 11.37 2.84 -3.85
N PHE A 218 11.11 1.54 -3.89
CA PHE A 218 10.40 0.90 -5.00
C PHE A 218 8.97 1.42 -5.12
N CYS A 219 8.22 1.51 -4.02
CA CYS A 219 6.88 2.07 -4.02
C CYS A 219 6.87 3.56 -4.46
N ASP A 220 7.88 4.34 -4.09
CA ASP A 220 8.07 5.70 -4.63
C ASP A 220 8.32 5.71 -6.14
N ALA A 221 9.13 4.78 -6.64
CA ALA A 221 9.39 4.63 -8.07
C ALA A 221 8.11 4.26 -8.83
N VAL A 222 7.29 3.34 -8.30
CA VAL A 222 5.96 3.01 -8.85
C VAL A 222 5.06 4.25 -8.83
N GLY A 223 5.05 5.02 -7.73
CA GLY A 223 4.31 6.27 -7.63
C GLY A 223 4.67 7.26 -8.75
N ILE A 224 5.95 7.43 -9.01
CA ILE A 224 6.47 8.27 -10.10
C ILE A 224 6.15 7.70 -11.48
N GLU A 225 6.26 6.40 -11.69
CA GLU A 225 5.99 5.77 -12.99
C GLU A 225 4.52 5.95 -13.39
N ILE A 226 3.59 5.86 -12.44
CA ILE A 226 2.13 6.01 -12.67
C ILE A 226 1.72 7.49 -12.72
N GLY A 227 2.18 8.30 -11.77
CA GLY A 227 1.71 9.68 -11.56
C GLY A 227 2.60 10.76 -12.16
N GLY A 228 3.83 10.44 -12.57
CA GLY A 228 4.85 11.40 -12.98
C GLY A 228 5.04 12.51 -11.94
N ALA A 229 5.13 13.75 -12.42
CA ALA A 229 5.30 14.93 -11.57
C ALA A 229 4.18 15.14 -10.54
N THR A 230 2.96 14.62 -10.79
CA THR A 230 1.85 14.79 -9.85
C THR A 230 2.03 13.97 -8.58
N TYR A 231 2.67 12.79 -8.68
CA TYR A 231 3.08 12.02 -7.51
C TYR A 231 4.14 12.77 -6.71
N ALA A 232 5.20 13.23 -7.38
CA ALA A 232 6.27 13.98 -6.74
C ALA A 232 5.74 15.20 -5.95
N ARG A 233 4.77 15.93 -6.53
CA ARG A 233 4.08 17.04 -5.88
C ARG A 233 3.24 16.58 -4.70
N ALA A 234 2.37 15.58 -4.88
CA ALA A 234 1.52 15.06 -3.79
C ALA A 234 2.35 14.59 -2.60
N PHE A 235 3.41 13.83 -2.85
CA PHE A 235 4.35 13.35 -1.85
C PHE A 235 5.01 14.52 -1.10
N SER A 236 5.57 15.50 -1.83
CA SER A 236 6.17 16.69 -1.22
C SER A 236 5.16 17.49 -0.38
N PHE A 237 3.99 17.80 -0.94
CA PHE A 237 2.94 18.55 -0.25
C PHE A 237 2.47 17.86 1.03
N TYR A 238 2.22 16.55 0.96
CA TYR A 238 1.79 15.76 2.11
C TYR A 238 2.81 15.80 3.26
N LEU A 239 4.09 15.57 2.96
CA LEU A 239 5.13 15.52 3.97
C LEU A 239 5.48 16.87 4.59
N ARG A 240 5.37 17.96 3.82
CA ARG A 240 5.59 19.32 4.35
C ARG A 240 4.60 19.69 5.46
N MET A 241 3.41 19.10 5.44
CA MET A 241 2.41 19.32 6.49
C MET A 241 2.73 18.57 7.80
N GLN A 242 3.65 17.61 7.78
CA GLN A 242 4.03 16.81 8.96
C GLN A 242 5.12 17.47 9.83
N GLY A 243 5.64 18.63 9.44
CA GLY A 243 6.59 19.42 10.24
C GLY A 243 7.99 18.81 10.35
N ARG A 244 8.77 19.20 11.37
CA ARG A 244 10.21 18.89 11.48
C ARG A 244 10.55 17.39 11.48
N SER A 245 9.66 16.55 12.01
CA SER A 245 9.85 15.09 12.04
C SER A 245 9.87 14.45 10.65
N ALA A 246 9.33 15.11 9.63
CA ALA A 246 9.46 14.67 8.25
C ALA A 246 10.84 14.97 7.65
N PHE A 247 11.65 15.86 8.25
CA PHE A 247 12.93 16.30 7.69
C PHE A 247 14.15 15.74 8.42
N TYR A 248 13.96 15.31 9.67
CA TYR A 248 15.04 14.79 10.50
C TYR A 248 14.55 13.64 11.38
N ARG A 249 15.36 12.57 11.43
CA ARG A 249 15.23 11.49 12.40
C ARG A 249 16.58 11.25 13.06
N PRO A 250 16.64 11.09 14.39
CA PRO A 250 17.90 10.77 15.06
C PRO A 250 18.34 9.35 14.72
N GLU A 251 19.66 9.10 14.70
CA GLU A 251 20.28 7.82 14.33
C GLU A 251 19.61 6.59 14.97
N LYS A 252 19.34 6.66 16.28
CA LYS A 252 18.71 5.56 17.03
C LYS A 252 17.33 5.15 16.51
N ASP A 253 16.63 6.05 15.82
CA ASP A 253 15.29 5.82 15.27
C ASP A 253 15.35 5.33 13.81
N LEU A 254 16.56 5.22 13.22
CA LEU A 254 16.78 4.67 11.87
C LEU A 254 16.99 3.16 11.89
N PHE A 255 17.60 2.61 12.94
CA PHE A 255 17.79 1.16 13.03
C PHE A 255 16.44 0.45 13.06
N ASN A 256 16.22 -0.46 12.10
CA ASN A 256 14.97 -1.19 11.87
C ASN A 256 13.76 -0.27 11.60
N SER A 257 13.99 0.94 11.07
CA SER A 257 12.88 1.79 10.65
C SER A 257 12.26 1.25 9.37
N SER A 258 10.93 1.18 9.33
CA SER A 258 10.19 0.75 8.15
C SER A 258 10.26 1.74 6.98
N HIS A 259 10.65 3.00 7.24
CA HIS A 259 10.76 4.04 6.22
C HIS A 259 12.15 4.66 6.19
N PRO A 260 12.68 4.95 4.99
CA PRO A 260 13.87 5.78 4.83
C PRO A 260 13.64 7.21 5.35
N VAL A 261 14.74 7.91 5.61
CA VAL A 261 14.69 9.36 5.83
C VAL A 261 14.06 10.01 4.59
N THR A 262 13.08 10.88 4.80
CA THR A 262 12.30 11.47 3.70
C THR A 262 13.17 12.15 2.64
N ARG A 263 14.26 12.79 3.03
CA ARG A 263 15.20 13.41 2.09
C ARG A 263 15.87 12.39 1.15
N LEU A 264 16.12 11.17 1.63
CA LEU A 264 16.59 10.07 0.79
C LEU A 264 15.52 9.64 -0.23
N ARG A 265 14.25 9.57 0.19
CA ARG A 265 13.13 9.32 -0.72
C ARG A 265 13.04 10.39 -1.80
N ILE A 266 13.15 11.67 -1.42
CA ILE A 266 13.17 12.80 -2.36
C ILE A 266 14.35 12.71 -3.33
N LEU A 267 15.54 12.30 -2.88
CA LEU A 267 16.70 12.11 -3.74
C LEU A 267 16.39 11.12 -4.88
N PHE A 268 15.83 9.95 -4.54
CA PHE A 268 15.49 8.93 -5.54
C PHE A 268 14.29 9.33 -6.41
N ILE A 269 13.30 10.04 -5.86
CA ILE A 269 12.22 10.64 -6.65
C ILE A 269 12.75 11.63 -7.68
N VAL A 270 13.63 12.56 -7.28
CA VAL A 270 14.27 13.54 -8.17
C VAL A 270 15.07 12.85 -9.27
N ARG A 271 15.84 11.82 -8.91
CA ARG A 271 16.58 11.00 -9.87
C ARG A 271 15.65 10.36 -10.90
N ARG A 272 14.57 9.70 -10.45
CA ARG A 272 13.61 9.06 -11.35
C ARG A 272 12.87 10.06 -12.24
N CYS A 273 12.51 11.23 -11.72
CA CYS A 273 11.95 12.32 -12.53
C CYS A 273 12.89 12.70 -13.68
N ARG A 274 14.21 12.81 -13.43
CA ARG A 274 15.20 13.13 -14.47
C ARG A 274 15.30 12.01 -15.52
N GLU A 275 15.30 10.75 -15.09
CA GLU A 275 15.29 9.58 -15.99
C GLU A 275 14.05 9.58 -16.91
N LEU A 276 12.90 10.04 -16.41
CA LEU A 276 11.66 10.20 -17.17
C LEU A 276 11.57 11.51 -17.98
N GLY A 277 12.63 12.33 -17.98
CA GLY A 277 12.69 13.60 -18.70
C GLY A 277 11.93 14.76 -18.05
N LEU A 278 11.47 14.61 -16.80
CA LEU A 278 10.79 15.63 -15.98
C LEU A 278 11.82 16.52 -15.25
N ASN A 279 12.78 17.06 -16.02
CA ASN A 279 13.94 17.76 -15.44
C ASN A 279 13.56 19.03 -14.69
N GLN A 280 12.58 19.80 -15.21
CA GLN A 280 12.14 21.03 -14.57
C GLN A 280 11.50 20.74 -13.21
N GLU A 281 10.60 19.76 -13.16
CA GLU A 281 9.90 19.37 -11.94
C GLU A 281 10.87 18.77 -10.91
N ALA A 282 11.89 18.03 -11.36
CA ALA A 282 12.96 17.52 -10.52
C ALA A 282 13.77 18.65 -9.87
N ASP A 283 14.16 19.67 -10.65
CA ASP A 283 14.94 20.81 -10.16
C ASP A 283 14.13 21.70 -9.20
N GLU A 284 12.83 21.88 -9.47
CA GLU A 284 11.90 22.58 -8.59
C GLU A 284 11.74 21.85 -7.25
N LEU A 285 11.53 20.53 -7.26
CA LEU A 285 11.42 19.71 -6.06
C LEU A 285 12.70 19.74 -5.22
N GLU A 286 13.85 19.58 -5.87
CA GLU A 286 15.15 19.61 -5.19
C GLU A 286 15.40 20.98 -4.54
N LYS A 287 15.10 22.07 -5.24
CA LYS A 287 15.23 23.44 -4.71
C LYS A 287 14.30 23.67 -3.52
N GLU A 288 13.07 23.20 -3.60
CA GLU A 288 12.08 23.32 -2.53
C GLU A 288 12.56 22.64 -1.25
N TRP A 289 12.99 21.38 -1.34
CA TRP A 289 13.45 20.61 -0.18
C TRP A 289 14.75 21.17 0.41
N LYS A 290 15.68 21.66 -0.43
CA LYS A 290 16.87 22.39 0.04
C LYS A 290 16.48 23.64 0.82
N THR A 291 15.48 24.39 0.35
CA THR A 291 15.01 25.61 1.02
C THR A 291 14.40 25.28 2.38
N ILE A 292 13.53 24.27 2.46
CA ILE A 292 12.87 23.89 3.71
C ILE A 292 13.88 23.35 4.73
N ALA A 293 14.80 22.48 4.29
CA ALA A 293 15.85 21.95 5.16
C ALA A 293 16.73 23.07 5.76
N ALA A 294 17.07 24.09 4.96
CA ALA A 294 17.81 25.25 5.43
C ALA A 294 17.04 26.08 6.48
N VAL A 295 15.72 26.26 6.28
CA VAL A 295 14.88 26.99 7.25
C VAL A 295 14.71 26.22 8.57
N LEU A 296 14.63 24.89 8.50
CA LEU A 296 14.42 24.03 9.67
C LEU A 296 15.71 23.67 10.43
N ASP A 297 16.88 24.06 9.92
CA ASP A 297 18.19 23.63 10.42
C ASP A 297 18.24 22.10 10.56
N ALA A 298 17.82 21.42 9.49
CA ALA A 298 17.78 19.96 9.40
C ALA A 298 18.98 19.48 8.55
N PRO A 299 20.05 18.97 9.19
CA PRO A 299 21.23 18.49 8.45
C PRO A 299 20.88 17.27 7.60
N GLU A 300 21.54 17.15 6.44
CA GLU A 300 21.54 15.92 5.65
C GLU A 300 22.55 14.95 6.26
N ASP A 301 22.12 14.25 7.31
CA ASP A 301 22.91 13.20 7.91
C ASP A 301 22.12 11.90 7.88
N TYR A 302 22.71 10.90 7.22
CA TYR A 302 22.18 9.55 7.13
C TYR A 302 22.87 8.60 8.10
N TYR A 303 23.82 9.07 8.92
CA TYR A 303 24.53 8.26 9.92
C TYR A 303 25.16 6.98 9.36
N GLY A 304 25.65 7.05 8.11
CA GLY A 304 26.21 5.89 7.41
C GLY A 304 25.19 4.95 6.76
N PHE A 305 23.88 5.14 6.98
CA PHE A 305 22.85 4.36 6.28
C PHE A 305 22.83 4.63 4.78
N TYR A 306 23.29 5.81 4.33
CA TYR A 306 23.42 6.14 2.91
C TYR A 306 24.73 6.87 2.60
N GLU A 307 25.36 6.47 1.50
CA GLU A 307 26.54 7.11 0.91
C GLU A 307 26.48 7.01 -0.62
N ASN A 308 26.95 8.04 -1.32
CA ASN A 308 26.93 8.10 -2.80
C ASN A 308 27.64 6.92 -3.49
N LYS A 309 28.58 6.23 -2.81
CA LYS A 309 29.36 5.14 -3.40
C LYS A 309 28.51 3.90 -3.76
N TRP A 310 27.33 3.73 -3.15
CA TRP A 310 26.40 2.64 -3.47
C TRP A 310 25.06 3.12 -4.04
N GLU A 311 24.93 4.41 -4.38
CA GLU A 311 23.71 4.98 -4.96
C GLU A 311 23.29 4.24 -6.23
N ASN A 312 24.24 3.94 -7.11
CA ASN A 312 23.95 3.22 -8.36
C ASN A 312 23.52 1.78 -8.12
N ASP A 313 23.98 1.14 -7.03
CA ASP A 313 23.51 -0.21 -6.69
C ASP A 313 22.05 -0.18 -6.22
N VAL A 314 21.63 0.88 -5.50
CA VAL A 314 20.21 1.10 -5.15
C VAL A 314 19.40 1.33 -6.42
N ALA A 315 19.84 2.25 -7.29
CA ALA A 315 19.11 2.58 -8.51
C ALA A 315 18.94 1.37 -9.45
N ASN A 316 20.00 0.57 -9.64
CA ASN A 316 19.91 -0.65 -10.44
C ASN A 316 18.91 -1.64 -9.85
N ALA A 317 18.91 -1.84 -8.53
CA ALA A 317 17.94 -2.73 -7.88
C ALA A 317 16.51 -2.22 -8.09
N LEU A 318 16.28 -0.91 -8.00
CA LEU A 318 14.98 -0.30 -8.30
C LEU A 318 14.57 -0.52 -9.77
N ASP A 319 15.50 -0.36 -10.73
CA ASP A 319 15.22 -0.60 -12.15
C ASP A 319 14.84 -2.06 -12.45
N ASP A 320 15.53 -3.01 -11.81
CA ASP A 320 15.21 -4.44 -11.91
C ASP A 320 13.84 -4.75 -11.30
N MET A 321 13.51 -4.16 -10.13
CA MET A 321 12.18 -4.29 -9.51
C MET A 321 11.08 -3.68 -10.39
N MET A 322 11.33 -2.53 -11.02
CA MET A 322 10.39 -1.89 -11.94
C MET A 322 10.15 -2.75 -13.19
N THR A 323 11.18 -3.45 -13.66
CA THR A 323 11.06 -4.39 -14.78
C THR A 323 10.18 -5.59 -14.42
N GLU A 324 10.33 -6.13 -13.21
CA GLU A 324 9.52 -7.25 -12.72
C GLU A 324 8.05 -6.83 -12.49
N ALA A 325 7.84 -5.67 -11.88
CA ALA A 325 6.51 -5.18 -11.54
C ALA A 325 5.70 -4.65 -12.74
N ASP A 326 6.38 -4.14 -13.78
CA ASP A 326 5.80 -3.48 -14.96
C ASP A 326 4.58 -2.59 -14.66
N PRO A 327 4.71 -1.58 -13.77
CA PRO A 327 3.59 -0.74 -13.40
C PRO A 327 3.12 0.13 -14.57
N ILE A 328 1.91 0.66 -14.43
CA ILE A 328 1.29 1.57 -15.42
C ILE A 328 2.20 2.79 -15.64
N LYS A 329 2.37 3.20 -16.90
CA LYS A 329 3.24 4.34 -17.24
C LYS A 329 2.38 5.58 -17.50
N PHE A 330 2.72 6.67 -16.82
CA PHE A 330 2.01 7.95 -16.99
C PHE A 330 2.05 8.43 -18.45
N THR A 331 3.07 8.03 -19.23
CA THR A 331 3.20 8.36 -20.65
C THR A 331 2.07 7.80 -21.51
N ASP A 332 1.43 6.71 -21.07
CA ASP A 332 0.32 6.10 -21.79
C ASP A 332 -0.95 6.96 -21.75
N TYR A 333 -1.03 7.88 -20.77
CA TYR A 333 -2.20 8.72 -20.51
C TYR A 333 -1.90 10.22 -20.56
N LYS A 334 -0.62 10.62 -20.65
CA LYS A 334 -0.19 12.03 -20.63
C LYS A 334 -0.90 12.90 -21.68
N ALA A 335 -1.28 12.31 -22.81
CA ALA A 335 -1.94 13.00 -23.91
C ALA A 335 -3.48 13.05 -23.78
N ASP A 336 -4.06 12.36 -22.79
CA ASP A 336 -5.50 12.28 -22.58
C ASP A 336 -5.93 13.05 -21.32
N PRO A 337 -6.43 14.30 -21.47
CA PRO A 337 -6.95 15.08 -20.35
C PRO A 337 -8.16 14.45 -19.65
N SER A 338 -8.83 13.48 -20.29
CA SER A 338 -9.97 12.77 -19.70
C SER A 338 -9.57 11.57 -18.85
N SER A 339 -8.29 11.18 -18.88
CA SER A 339 -7.74 10.15 -17.99
C SER A 339 -7.66 10.64 -16.54
N TRP A 340 -7.57 9.71 -15.59
CA TRP A 340 -7.34 10.04 -14.17
C TRP A 340 -6.06 10.85 -13.97
N ILE A 341 -4.98 10.48 -14.68
CA ILE A 341 -3.71 11.20 -14.60
C ILE A 341 -3.84 12.61 -15.19
N GLY A 342 -4.54 12.75 -16.32
CA GLY A 342 -4.83 14.05 -16.93
C GLY A 342 -5.62 14.97 -16.00
N LEU A 343 -6.66 14.44 -15.37
CA LEU A 343 -7.46 15.15 -14.37
C LEU A 343 -6.63 15.59 -13.17
N ILE A 344 -5.82 14.70 -12.59
CA ILE A 344 -4.99 15.03 -11.44
C ILE A 344 -3.92 16.06 -11.81
N HIS A 345 -3.36 15.96 -13.01
CA HIS A 345 -2.45 16.98 -13.53
C HIS A 345 -3.13 18.35 -13.64
N GLN A 346 -4.34 18.39 -14.18
CA GLN A 346 -5.15 19.61 -14.23
C GLN A 346 -5.44 20.14 -12.82
N ALA A 347 -5.75 19.27 -11.85
CA ALA A 347 -5.99 19.67 -10.47
C ALA A 347 -4.78 20.41 -9.87
N TRP A 348 -3.57 19.87 -10.05
CA TRP A 348 -2.35 20.54 -9.62
C TRP A 348 -2.15 21.89 -10.30
N GLN A 349 -2.36 21.97 -11.62
CA GLN A 349 -2.25 23.24 -12.34
C GLN A 349 -3.24 24.29 -11.82
N GLN A 350 -4.49 23.91 -11.57
CA GLN A 350 -5.51 24.84 -11.05
C GLN A 350 -5.16 25.30 -9.63
N PHE A 351 -4.68 24.38 -8.78
CA PHE A 351 -4.25 24.72 -7.42
C PHE A 351 -3.05 25.67 -7.41
N GLU A 352 -2.07 25.46 -8.28
CA GLU A 352 -0.88 26.33 -8.36
C GLU A 352 -1.21 27.71 -8.93
N LEU A 353 -2.14 27.80 -9.88
CA LEU A 353 -2.57 29.07 -10.48
C LEU A 353 -3.48 29.89 -9.55
N ASP A 354 -4.42 29.23 -8.87
CA ASP A 354 -5.39 29.89 -8.00
C ASP A 354 -5.77 29.01 -6.79
N PRO A 355 -4.90 28.96 -5.75
CA PRO A 355 -5.14 28.12 -4.58
C PRO A 355 -6.35 28.58 -3.76
N VAL A 356 -6.77 29.85 -3.90
CA VAL A 356 -7.91 30.42 -3.16
C VAL A 356 -9.22 29.87 -3.71
N ASN A 357 -9.37 29.82 -5.04
CA ASN A 357 -10.61 29.36 -5.68
C ASN A 357 -10.55 27.89 -6.13
N TYR A 358 -9.43 27.20 -5.92
CA TYR A 358 -9.25 25.77 -6.26
C TYR A 358 -10.38 24.88 -5.74
N LYS A 359 -10.84 25.11 -4.51
CA LYS A 359 -11.89 24.30 -3.88
C LYS A 359 -13.19 24.29 -4.69
N ASP A 360 -13.57 25.41 -5.29
CA ASP A 360 -14.79 25.53 -6.08
C ASP A 360 -14.64 24.77 -7.40
N TRP A 361 -13.46 24.84 -8.02
CA TRP A 361 -13.13 24.04 -9.21
C TRP A 361 -13.11 22.54 -8.90
N GLU A 362 -12.43 22.11 -7.84
CA GLU A 362 -12.32 20.70 -7.43
C GLU A 362 -13.71 20.12 -7.15
N SER A 363 -14.56 20.87 -6.44
CA SER A 363 -15.93 20.45 -6.13
C SER A 363 -16.75 20.18 -7.41
N GLN A 364 -16.59 21.02 -8.44
CA GLN A 364 -17.26 20.82 -9.73
C GLN A 364 -16.69 19.62 -10.49
N ALA A 365 -15.37 19.50 -10.55
CA ALA A 365 -14.69 18.38 -11.22
C ALA A 365 -15.07 17.03 -10.57
N VAL A 366 -14.99 16.94 -9.25
CA VAL A 366 -15.36 15.74 -8.47
C VAL A 366 -16.83 15.40 -8.65
N SER A 367 -17.72 16.39 -8.63
CA SER A 367 -19.16 16.17 -8.86
C SER A 367 -19.44 15.57 -10.24
N ASN A 368 -18.74 16.04 -11.29
CA ASN A 368 -18.90 15.50 -12.63
C ASN A 368 -18.47 14.03 -12.71
N ILE A 369 -17.40 13.66 -12.01
CA ILE A 369 -16.87 12.27 -12.00
C ILE A 369 -17.78 11.33 -11.23
N ILE A 370 -18.26 11.76 -10.05
CA ILE A 370 -19.14 10.94 -9.22
C ILE A 370 -20.49 10.71 -9.92
N ASN A 371 -21.01 11.73 -10.61
CA ASN A 371 -22.30 11.66 -11.31
C ASN A 371 -22.22 11.08 -12.73
N ALA A 372 -21.02 10.95 -13.29
CA ALA A 372 -20.85 10.26 -14.57
C ALA A 372 -21.21 8.78 -14.39
N THR A 373 -22.34 8.39 -14.95
CA THR A 373 -22.71 6.97 -15.12
C THR A 373 -21.67 6.34 -16.05
N THR A 374 -20.75 5.57 -15.48
CA THR A 374 -19.84 4.68 -16.22
C THR A 374 -20.57 3.42 -16.63
#